data_AF-A0A970HIX2-F1
#
_entry.id   AF-A0A970HIX2-F1
#
_cell.length_a   1.000
_cell.length_b   1.000
_cell.length_c   1.000
_cell.angle_alpha   90.00
_cell.angle_beta   90.00
_cell.angle_gamma   90.00
#
_symmetry.space_group_name_H-M   'P 1'
#
loop_
_entity.id
_entity.type
_entity.pdbx_description
1 polymer ?
#
loop_
_entity_poly.entity_id
_entity_poly.type
_entity_poly.pdbx_seq_one_letter_code
_entity_poly.pdbx_strand_id
1 'polypeptide(L)'
;MISDRDQQEQVRRFVLAFLGACGAQTDGRRIRLPRVLARQLQVDEQLELSFVPTASGEAECITYGHPLLDRMIALSIRRGATASLLCVRALDPEFLHLVFQDDPFSTAETDNRQFAWLKRTLRRVSFSKSQPRVVDRSLSYHVQLLFGFRVALISDETRERLMFILMDPLTESADSPVDITEAISFVPVTDGSTGPETSFAGDAEPLETLMSRANEEFPTHAYATLRLYRKACQILEDRLQKELREFKAEVDRRLKEDLERIETYYAGLAQEALDPLRRMFRQMAASSVRVQLARSFESETRHTKQLHLLRQRAQALEADYKEEAEQLRTEMVRRRNELTAKYQTRAEVRLISCAAVRVPRLTFTLRFGDPAFRPVTLVYDVLRARLVDHICEACEQPLSAARFCECGDLVCSDCFQSCADCGRDLCQSCASSSCHVCGHLLCSDCGKTCSWAAMRSSSSVAVCTSCHHEICSLCLRLVCGIDEW
;
A
#
# COMPACT_ATOMS: atom_id res chain seq x y z
N MET A 1 -27.56 9.27 -8.01
CA MET A 1 -27.41 9.91 -9.32
C MET A 1 -26.57 11.16 -9.11
N ILE A 2 -25.46 11.29 -9.82
CA ILE A 2 -24.64 12.52 -9.79
C ILE A 2 -25.41 13.59 -10.58
N SER A 3 -25.49 14.82 -10.09
CA SER A 3 -26.23 15.87 -10.80
C SER A 3 -25.49 16.27 -12.09
N ASP A 4 -26.22 16.66 -13.15
CA ASP A 4 -25.60 17.14 -14.41
C ASP A 4 -24.61 18.29 -14.18
N ARG A 5 -24.85 19.09 -13.13
CA ARG A 5 -23.97 20.17 -12.70
C ARG A 5 -22.63 19.65 -12.16
N ASP A 6 -22.66 18.59 -11.35
CA ASP A 6 -21.44 17.98 -10.81
C ASP A 6 -20.61 17.33 -11.93
N GLN A 7 -21.29 16.70 -12.89
CA GLN A 7 -20.68 16.15 -14.10
C GLN A 7 -19.96 17.23 -14.93
N GLN A 8 -20.62 18.37 -15.20
CA GLN A 8 -20.00 19.47 -15.92
C GLN A 8 -18.80 20.08 -15.17
N GLU A 9 -18.88 20.21 -13.86
CA GLU A 9 -17.77 20.71 -13.05
C GLU A 9 -16.58 19.74 -13.04
N GLN A 10 -16.81 18.42 -13.10
CA GLN A 10 -15.76 17.43 -13.26
C GLN A 10 -15.04 17.56 -14.61
N VAL A 11 -15.80 17.71 -15.71
CA VAL A 11 -15.22 17.93 -17.05
C VAL A 11 -14.41 19.21 -17.07
N ARG A 12 -14.95 20.31 -16.53
CA ARG A 12 -14.24 21.58 -16.41
C ARG A 12 -12.93 21.44 -15.65
N ARG A 13 -12.97 20.82 -14.47
CA ARG A 13 -11.79 20.59 -13.64
C ARG A 13 -10.75 19.75 -14.38
N PHE A 14 -11.17 18.68 -15.06
CA PHE A 14 -10.28 17.84 -15.85
C PHE A 14 -9.61 18.61 -16.98
N VAL A 15 -10.39 19.31 -17.82
CA VAL A 15 -9.87 20.04 -18.99
C VAL A 15 -8.88 21.12 -18.57
N LEU A 16 -9.22 21.93 -17.56
CA LEU A 16 -8.34 23.00 -17.09
C LEU A 16 -7.06 22.45 -16.45
N ALA A 17 -7.15 21.38 -15.66
CA ALA A 17 -5.98 20.71 -15.08
C ALA A 17 -5.08 20.10 -16.16
N PHE A 18 -5.67 19.42 -17.16
CA PHE A 18 -4.96 18.85 -18.28
C PHE A 18 -4.20 19.92 -19.07
N LEU A 19 -4.87 21.02 -19.42
CA LEU A 19 -4.28 22.12 -20.17
C LEU A 19 -3.15 22.80 -19.40
N GLY A 20 -3.37 23.09 -18.12
CA GLY A 20 -2.35 23.65 -17.24
C GLY A 20 -1.12 22.74 -17.13
N ALA A 21 -1.33 21.44 -16.94
CA ALA A 21 -0.25 20.45 -16.89
C ALA A 21 0.51 20.32 -18.21
N CYS A 22 -0.11 20.67 -19.34
CA CYS A 22 0.55 20.70 -20.65
C CYS A 22 1.20 22.05 -20.98
N GLY A 23 1.26 22.99 -20.02
CA GLY A 23 1.85 24.31 -20.21
C GLY A 23 1.00 25.27 -21.06
N ALA A 24 -0.31 25.01 -21.18
CA ALA A 24 -1.21 25.95 -21.83
C ALA A 24 -1.40 27.20 -20.95
N GLN A 25 -1.43 28.37 -21.57
CA GLN A 25 -1.74 29.62 -20.90
C GLN A 25 -3.25 29.87 -21.00
N THR A 26 -3.89 30.17 -19.87
CA THR A 26 -5.33 30.45 -19.81
C THR A 26 -5.58 31.90 -19.40
N ASP A 27 -6.41 32.60 -20.18
CA ASP A 27 -6.94 33.92 -19.88
C ASP A 27 -8.48 33.82 -19.79
N GLY A 28 -8.94 33.01 -18.84
CA GLY A 28 -10.36 32.69 -18.68
C GLY A 28 -10.88 31.75 -19.76
N ARG A 29 -11.62 32.28 -20.75
CA ARG A 29 -12.21 31.48 -21.84
C ARG A 29 -11.23 31.16 -22.95
N ARG A 30 -10.21 32.02 -23.15
CA ARG A 30 -9.21 31.85 -24.20
C ARG A 30 -8.01 31.10 -23.66
N ILE A 31 -7.62 30.06 -24.39
CA ILE A 31 -6.51 29.19 -24.04
C ILE A 31 -5.51 29.21 -25.20
N ARG A 32 -4.25 29.45 -24.87
CA ARG A 32 -3.14 29.34 -25.81
C ARG A 32 -2.37 28.04 -25.56
N LEU A 33 -2.41 27.14 -26.53
CA LEU A 33 -1.74 25.84 -26.48
C LEU A 33 -0.32 25.94 -27.04
N PRO A 34 0.66 25.22 -26.47
CA PRO A 34 1.93 24.99 -27.15
C PRO A 34 1.72 24.29 -28.50
N ARG A 35 2.46 24.69 -29.53
CA ARG A 35 2.33 24.17 -30.91
C ARG A 35 2.39 22.64 -31.02
N VAL A 36 3.13 21.98 -30.14
CA VAL A 36 3.20 20.51 -30.08
C VAL A 36 1.87 19.92 -29.58
N LEU A 37 1.29 20.51 -28.53
CA LEU A 37 0.02 20.08 -27.97
C LEU A 37 -1.15 20.34 -28.93
N ALA A 38 -1.18 21.52 -29.58
CA ALA A 38 -2.18 21.87 -30.58
C ALA A 38 -2.23 20.82 -31.71
N ARG A 39 -1.04 20.43 -32.24
CA ARG A 39 -0.93 19.34 -33.22
C ARG A 39 -1.41 17.99 -32.70
N GLN A 40 -1.07 17.62 -31.47
CA GLN A 40 -1.51 16.36 -30.87
C GLN A 40 -3.02 16.30 -30.65
N LEU A 41 -3.62 17.43 -30.27
CA LEU A 41 -5.07 17.56 -30.06
C LEU A 41 -5.84 17.87 -31.34
N GLN A 42 -5.16 18.09 -32.47
CA GLN A 42 -5.75 18.46 -33.76
C GLN A 42 -6.68 19.69 -33.64
N VAL A 43 -6.18 20.73 -32.98
CA VAL A 43 -6.86 22.02 -32.81
C VAL A 43 -5.88 23.16 -33.06
N ASP A 44 -6.40 24.38 -33.18
CA ASP A 44 -5.59 25.58 -33.31
C ASP A 44 -4.82 25.92 -32.02
N GLU A 45 -3.74 26.69 -32.15
CA GLU A 45 -2.95 27.16 -30.99
C GLU A 45 -3.74 28.10 -30.07
N GLN A 46 -4.82 28.72 -30.57
CA GLN A 46 -5.75 29.52 -29.80
C GLN A 46 -7.12 28.86 -29.82
N LEU A 47 -7.65 28.59 -28.63
CA LEU A 47 -8.92 27.90 -28.44
C LEU A 47 -9.79 28.71 -27.48
N GLU A 48 -11.08 28.86 -27.78
CA GLU A 48 -12.03 29.45 -26.85
C GLU A 48 -12.99 28.38 -26.35
N LEU A 49 -12.96 28.12 -25.03
CA LEU A 49 -13.74 27.06 -24.40
C LEU A 49 -14.92 27.58 -23.59
N SER A 50 -16.04 26.87 -23.68
CA SER A 50 -17.16 26.99 -22.76
C SER A 50 -17.51 25.63 -22.15
N PHE A 51 -17.98 25.64 -20.91
CA PHE A 51 -18.55 24.46 -20.23
C PHE A 51 -20.06 24.61 -20.03
N VAL A 52 -20.63 25.71 -20.51
CA VAL A 52 -22.06 26.03 -20.48
C VAL A 52 -22.49 26.32 -21.92
N PRO A 53 -23.64 25.81 -22.39
CA PRO A 53 -24.14 26.14 -23.72
C PRO A 53 -24.29 27.65 -23.88
N THR A 54 -23.49 28.25 -24.77
CA THR A 54 -23.54 29.69 -25.09
C THR A 54 -24.17 29.89 -26.46
N ALA A 55 -25.08 30.87 -26.57
CA ALA A 55 -25.80 31.16 -27.81
C ALA A 55 -24.92 31.77 -28.92
N SER A 56 -23.74 32.30 -28.59
CA SER A 56 -22.88 33.03 -29.55
C SER A 56 -22.12 32.13 -30.53
N GLY A 57 -22.01 30.82 -30.28
CA GLY A 57 -21.31 29.87 -31.16
C GLY A 57 -19.78 30.05 -31.28
N GLU A 58 -19.23 31.14 -30.74
CA GLU A 58 -17.79 31.47 -30.82
C GLU A 58 -16.90 30.58 -29.94
N ALA A 59 -17.45 30.03 -28.85
CA ALA A 59 -16.73 29.14 -27.94
C ALA A 59 -17.17 27.69 -28.11
N GLU A 60 -16.20 26.78 -28.20
CA GLU A 60 -16.45 25.34 -28.30
C GLU A 60 -16.95 24.83 -26.92
N CYS A 61 -18.17 24.30 -26.89
CA CYS A 61 -18.78 23.81 -25.66
C CYS A 61 -18.32 22.37 -25.37
N ILE A 62 -17.43 22.19 -24.40
CA ILE A 62 -16.95 20.86 -24.02
C ILE A 62 -17.89 20.22 -23.01
N THR A 63 -18.44 19.06 -23.38
CA THR A 63 -19.26 18.19 -22.55
C THR A 63 -18.83 16.72 -22.71
N TYR A 64 -19.49 15.80 -22.02
CA TYR A 64 -19.23 14.36 -22.20
C TYR A 64 -19.51 13.93 -23.64
N GLY A 65 -18.61 13.13 -24.21
CA GLY A 65 -18.68 12.67 -25.61
C GLY A 65 -18.20 13.70 -26.64
N HIS A 66 -17.69 14.85 -26.19
CA HIS A 66 -17.08 15.83 -27.09
C HIS A 66 -15.73 15.30 -27.62
N PRO A 67 -15.48 15.31 -28.95
CA PRO A 67 -14.27 14.72 -29.54
C PRO A 67 -12.95 15.28 -29.00
N LEU A 68 -12.90 16.58 -28.69
CA LEU A 68 -11.73 17.19 -28.06
C LEU A 68 -11.47 16.63 -26.66
N LEU A 69 -12.52 16.41 -25.86
CA LEU A 69 -12.40 15.80 -24.53
C LEU A 69 -11.86 14.38 -24.66
N ASP A 70 -12.37 13.59 -25.61
CA ASP A 70 -11.89 12.23 -25.87
C ASP A 70 -10.42 12.21 -26.32
N ARG A 71 -10.00 13.17 -27.16
CA ARG A 71 -8.58 13.33 -27.52
C ARG A 71 -7.71 13.72 -26.33
N MET A 72 -8.19 14.61 -25.45
CA MET A 72 -7.50 14.95 -24.20
C MET A 72 -7.39 13.75 -23.26
N ILE A 73 -8.46 12.96 -23.10
CA ILE A 73 -8.46 11.73 -22.32
C ILE A 73 -7.50 10.71 -22.93
N ALA A 74 -7.56 10.46 -24.24
CA ALA A 74 -6.67 9.54 -24.94
C ALA A 74 -5.20 9.97 -24.87
N LEU A 75 -4.93 11.27 -24.96
CA LEU A 75 -3.59 11.82 -24.80
C LEU A 75 -3.12 11.73 -23.34
N SER A 76 -4.02 11.93 -22.38
CA SER A 76 -3.75 11.75 -20.95
C SER A 76 -3.46 10.30 -20.61
N ILE A 77 -4.19 9.34 -21.18
CA ILE A 77 -3.96 7.90 -21.02
C ILE A 77 -2.61 7.52 -21.64
N ARG A 78 -2.32 7.98 -22.87
CA ARG A 78 -1.04 7.75 -23.53
C ARG A 78 0.14 8.31 -22.73
N ARG A 79 -0.01 9.52 -22.19
CA ARG A 79 1.01 10.13 -21.30
C ARG A 79 1.07 9.46 -19.92
N GLY A 80 -0.05 8.99 -19.39
CA GLY A 80 -0.18 8.31 -18.11
C GLY A 80 0.36 6.88 -18.10
N ALA A 81 0.55 6.27 -19.28
CA ALA A 81 1.21 4.98 -19.42
C ALA A 81 2.72 5.03 -19.09
N THR A 82 3.35 6.20 -19.23
CA THR A 82 4.76 6.47 -18.88
C THR A 82 4.95 7.94 -18.47
N ALA A 83 4.21 8.40 -17.47
CA ALA A 83 4.34 9.79 -17.01
C ALA A 83 5.65 9.94 -16.21
N SER A 84 6.46 10.96 -16.53
CA SER A 84 7.50 11.43 -15.62
C SER A 84 6.95 12.60 -14.80
N LEU A 85 6.93 12.44 -13.49
CA LEU A 85 6.40 13.42 -12.55
C LEU A 85 7.57 14.07 -11.80
N LEU A 86 7.66 15.39 -11.82
CA LEU A 86 8.66 16.15 -11.08
C LEU A 86 8.02 16.79 -9.85
N CYS A 87 8.40 16.34 -8.66
CA CYS A 87 7.89 16.91 -7.42
C CYS A 87 8.70 18.17 -7.07
N VAL A 88 8.14 19.35 -7.36
CA VAL A 88 8.85 20.64 -7.20
C VAL A 88 8.51 21.41 -5.93
N ARG A 89 7.35 21.14 -5.29
CA ARG A 89 6.87 22.00 -4.19
C ARG A 89 7.84 22.08 -3.01
N ALA A 90 8.55 21.01 -2.72
CA ALA A 90 9.51 21.01 -1.63
C ALA A 90 10.82 21.76 -1.96
N LEU A 91 10.95 22.28 -3.18
CA LEU A 91 12.08 23.06 -3.67
C LEU A 91 11.70 24.52 -3.86
N ASP A 92 11.13 25.12 -2.82
CA ASP A 92 11.03 26.58 -2.74
C ASP A 92 12.43 27.19 -2.98
N PRO A 93 12.59 28.20 -3.87
CA PRO A 93 13.84 28.92 -4.02
C PRO A 93 14.47 29.36 -2.70
N GLU A 94 13.68 29.78 -1.72
CA GLU A 94 14.17 30.14 -0.38
C GLU A 94 14.76 28.92 0.35
N PHE A 95 14.09 27.77 0.28
CA PHE A 95 14.60 26.52 0.83
C PHE A 95 15.92 26.11 0.20
N LEU A 96 16.02 26.14 -1.13
CA LEU A 96 17.26 25.83 -1.84
C LEU A 96 18.39 26.79 -1.45
N HIS A 97 18.12 28.08 -1.42
CA HIS A 97 19.09 29.08 -1.01
C HIS A 97 19.65 28.80 0.39
N LEU A 98 18.77 28.49 1.35
CA LEU A 98 19.15 28.17 2.73
C LEU A 98 19.96 26.86 2.82
N VAL A 99 19.53 25.78 2.16
CA VAL A 99 20.22 24.49 2.17
C VAL A 99 21.64 24.58 1.62
N PHE A 100 21.85 25.40 0.59
CA PHE A 100 23.14 25.51 -0.09
C PHE A 100 24.07 26.54 0.55
N GLN A 101 23.55 27.56 1.23
CA GLN A 101 24.37 28.57 1.91
C GLN A 101 24.71 28.20 3.35
N ASP A 102 23.71 27.80 4.14
CA ASP A 102 23.91 27.51 5.55
C ASP A 102 24.45 26.09 5.74
N ASP A 103 25.33 25.90 6.72
CA ASP A 103 25.71 24.56 7.16
C ASP A 103 24.59 23.97 8.05
N PRO A 104 23.84 22.96 7.57
CA PRO A 104 22.76 22.38 8.35
C PRO A 104 23.25 21.65 9.60
N PHE A 105 24.54 21.32 9.69
CA PHE A 105 25.15 20.67 10.85
C PHE A 105 25.76 21.66 11.84
N SER A 106 25.77 22.95 11.52
CA SER A 106 26.25 23.97 12.45
C SER A 106 25.39 24.03 13.72
N THR A 107 26.05 24.17 14.86
CA THR A 107 25.41 24.36 16.16
C THR A 107 24.77 25.74 16.31
N ALA A 108 25.11 26.70 15.44
CA ALA A 108 24.51 28.03 15.45
C ALA A 108 22.99 27.94 15.31
N GLU A 109 22.29 28.61 16.22
CA GLU A 109 20.84 28.81 16.12
C GLU A 109 20.56 29.59 14.84
N THR A 110 19.61 29.10 14.05
CA THR A 110 19.07 29.84 12.91
C THR A 110 17.71 30.37 13.30
N ASP A 111 17.51 31.66 13.13
CA ASP A 111 16.20 32.30 13.35
C ASP A 111 15.15 31.85 12.31
N ASN A 112 15.57 31.18 11.24
CA ASN A 112 14.67 30.73 10.19
C ASN A 112 13.89 29.46 10.57
N ARG A 113 12.62 29.65 10.94
CA ARG A 113 11.68 28.57 11.29
C ARG A 113 11.48 27.54 10.17
N GLN A 114 11.57 27.95 8.90
CA GLN A 114 11.41 27.04 7.76
C GLN A 114 12.60 26.09 7.60
N PHE A 115 13.76 26.41 8.16
CA PHE A 115 14.96 25.56 8.12
C PHE A 115 15.15 24.73 9.40
N ALA A 116 14.52 25.16 10.50
CA ALA A 116 14.64 24.52 11.81
C ALA A 116 14.25 23.03 11.81
N TRP A 117 13.29 22.63 10.97
CA TRP A 117 12.88 21.23 10.86
C TRP A 117 13.95 20.37 10.18
N LEU A 118 14.61 20.86 9.12
CA LEU A 118 15.70 20.15 8.44
C LEU A 118 16.89 19.99 9.39
N LYS A 119 17.27 21.06 10.10
CA LYS A 119 18.29 20.97 11.16
C LYS A 119 17.88 19.98 12.22
N ARG A 120 16.61 19.94 12.65
CA ARG A 120 16.14 18.98 13.66
C ARG A 120 16.24 17.53 13.15
N THR A 121 15.89 17.28 11.89
CA THR A 121 15.99 15.94 11.29
C THR A 121 17.44 15.52 11.12
N LEU A 122 18.29 16.40 10.59
CA LEU A 122 19.72 16.11 10.42
C LEU A 122 20.45 16.00 11.77
N ARG A 123 20.02 16.74 12.80
CA ARG A 123 20.53 16.60 14.18
C ARG A 123 20.15 15.29 14.84
N ARG A 124 19.17 14.53 14.33
CA ARG A 124 18.96 13.15 14.80
C ARG A 124 20.20 12.31 14.52
N VAL A 125 20.92 12.63 13.45
CA VAL A 125 22.29 12.17 13.20
C VAL A 125 23.26 13.10 13.92
N SER A 126 23.38 12.91 15.23
CA SER A 126 24.31 13.67 16.07
C SER A 126 25.65 12.96 16.17
N PHE A 127 26.73 13.66 15.83
CA PHE A 127 28.10 13.16 16.00
C PHE A 127 28.65 13.68 17.34
N SER A 128 28.79 12.80 18.33
CA SER A 128 29.09 13.19 19.73
C SER A 128 30.50 13.74 19.93
N LYS A 129 31.49 13.30 19.13
CA LYS A 129 32.91 13.64 19.32
C LYS A 129 33.54 14.39 18.14
N SER A 130 32.82 14.59 17.04
CA SER A 130 33.34 15.24 15.84
C SER A 130 32.33 16.21 15.25
N GLN A 131 32.79 17.41 14.88
CA GLN A 131 31.97 18.34 14.12
C GLN A 131 32.08 17.96 12.64
N PRO A 132 31.00 17.47 12.00
CA PRO A 132 31.00 17.27 10.56
C PRO A 132 31.25 18.62 9.86
N ARG A 133 32.07 18.59 8.82
CA ARG A 133 32.13 19.66 7.83
C ARG A 133 31.52 19.15 6.54
N VAL A 134 30.54 19.86 6.00
CA VAL A 134 30.00 19.56 4.68
C VAL A 134 31.04 19.93 3.63
N VAL A 135 31.50 18.94 2.87
CA VAL A 135 32.48 19.11 1.78
C VAL A 135 31.78 19.36 0.45
N ASP A 136 30.69 18.64 0.20
CA ASP A 136 29.93 18.74 -1.04
C ASP A 136 28.43 18.65 -0.77
N ARG A 137 27.65 19.33 -1.62
CA ARG A 137 26.19 19.36 -1.60
C ARG A 137 25.70 19.21 -3.03
N SER A 138 24.88 18.21 -3.28
CA SER A 138 24.21 18.07 -4.57
C SER A 138 22.72 17.83 -4.40
N LEU A 139 21.94 18.44 -5.28
CA LEU A 139 20.52 18.14 -5.45
C LEU A 139 20.39 17.20 -6.65
N SER A 140 19.88 16.00 -6.41
CA SER A 140 19.62 15.02 -7.46
C SER A 140 18.14 14.65 -7.48
N TYR A 141 17.63 14.27 -8.65
CA TYR A 141 16.27 13.76 -8.77
C TYR A 141 16.32 12.25 -8.91
N HIS A 142 15.95 11.57 -7.84
CA HIS A 142 15.89 10.13 -7.81
C HIS A 142 14.59 9.64 -8.45
N VAL A 143 14.68 8.66 -9.34
CA VAL A 143 13.51 8.08 -10.01
C VAL A 143 12.91 7.01 -9.10
N GLN A 144 11.64 7.15 -8.78
CA GLN A 144 10.80 6.14 -8.13
C GLN A 144 9.72 5.68 -9.12
N LEU A 145 9.13 4.50 -8.91
CA LEU A 145 8.07 3.97 -9.78
C LEU A 145 6.73 3.93 -9.05
N LEU A 146 5.75 4.66 -9.57
CA LEU A 146 4.37 4.64 -9.09
C LEU A 146 3.55 3.67 -9.92
N PHE A 147 3.08 2.60 -9.30
CA PHE A 147 2.15 1.65 -9.90
C PHE A 147 0.72 1.96 -9.48
N GLY A 148 -0.17 2.16 -10.44
CA GLY A 148 -1.60 2.34 -10.24
C GLY A 148 -2.35 1.05 -10.57
N PHE A 149 -3.11 0.54 -9.59
CA PHE A 149 -3.90 -0.67 -9.71
C PHE A 149 -5.39 -0.35 -9.60
N ARG A 150 -6.19 -0.89 -10.51
CA ARG A 150 -7.63 -1.02 -10.32
C ARG A 150 -7.91 -2.31 -9.58
N VAL A 151 -8.56 -2.22 -8.43
CA VAL A 151 -8.98 -3.36 -7.63
C VAL A 151 -10.49 -3.41 -7.62
N ALA A 152 -11.05 -4.53 -8.06
CA ALA A 152 -12.48 -4.83 -7.99
C ALA A 152 -12.71 -6.00 -7.04
N LEU A 153 -13.42 -5.75 -5.93
CA LEU A 153 -13.92 -6.79 -5.03
C LEU A 153 -15.32 -7.17 -5.50
N ILE A 154 -15.50 -8.43 -5.90
CA ILE A 154 -16.70 -8.92 -6.59
C ILE A 154 -17.37 -9.99 -5.74
N SER A 155 -18.69 -9.90 -5.61
CA SER A 155 -19.58 -10.86 -4.98
C SER A 155 -20.99 -10.72 -5.59
N ASP A 156 -22.04 -10.56 -4.77
CA ASP A 156 -23.34 -10.05 -5.21
C ASP A 156 -23.27 -8.59 -5.67
N GLU A 157 -22.31 -7.84 -5.13
CA GLU A 157 -21.96 -6.47 -5.51
C GLU A 157 -20.49 -6.35 -5.93
N THR A 158 -20.21 -5.36 -6.77
CA THR A 158 -18.83 -5.01 -7.19
C THR A 158 -18.40 -3.69 -6.55
N ARG A 159 -17.31 -3.71 -5.79
CA ARG A 159 -16.66 -2.52 -5.23
C ARG A 159 -15.34 -2.27 -5.94
N GLU A 160 -15.27 -1.17 -6.68
CA GLU A 160 -14.06 -0.76 -7.39
C GLU A 160 -13.33 0.36 -6.66
N ARG A 161 -12.00 0.32 -6.73
CA ARG A 161 -11.13 1.38 -6.22
C ARG A 161 -9.78 1.39 -6.90
N LEU A 162 -9.10 2.52 -6.78
CA LEU A 162 -7.73 2.69 -7.24
C LEU A 162 -6.77 2.60 -6.06
N MET A 163 -5.70 1.84 -6.23
CA MET A 163 -4.62 1.73 -5.26
C MET A 163 -3.32 2.12 -5.93
N PHE A 164 -2.52 2.93 -5.25
CA PHE A 164 -1.24 3.39 -5.75
C PHE A 164 -0.12 2.90 -4.84
N ILE A 165 0.95 2.37 -5.44
CA ILE A 165 2.14 1.91 -4.74
C ILE A 165 3.34 2.58 -5.37
N LEU A 166 4.02 3.42 -4.58
CA LEU A 166 5.25 4.09 -4.97
C LEU A 166 6.43 3.24 -4.49
N MET A 167 7.26 2.80 -5.41
CA MET A 167 8.40 1.92 -5.15
C MET A 167 9.70 2.69 -5.37
N ASP A 168 10.62 2.58 -4.42
CA ASP A 168 11.96 3.14 -4.53
C ASP A 168 12.92 2.07 -5.09
N PRO A 169 13.56 2.28 -6.26
CA PRO A 169 14.44 1.28 -6.86
C PRO A 169 15.69 0.99 -6.03
N LEU A 170 16.13 1.89 -5.15
CA LEU A 170 17.30 1.67 -4.31
C LEU A 170 17.00 0.74 -3.13
N THR A 171 15.88 0.98 -2.44
CA THR A 171 15.50 0.22 -1.25
C THR A 171 14.58 -0.97 -1.56
N GLU A 172 14.04 -1.04 -2.77
CA GLU A 172 12.99 -1.99 -3.19
C GLU A 172 11.77 -2.03 -2.28
N SER A 173 11.54 -0.95 -1.55
CA SER A 173 10.47 -0.83 -0.57
C SER A 173 9.37 0.09 -1.07
N ALA A 174 8.13 -0.15 -0.60
CA ALA A 174 7.06 0.80 -0.82
C ALA A 174 7.31 2.04 0.05
N ASP A 175 7.31 3.18 -0.62
CA ASP A 175 7.45 4.47 0.00
C ASP A 175 6.09 5.07 0.36
N SER A 176 6.09 6.06 1.26
CA SER A 176 4.87 6.82 1.54
C SER A 176 4.39 7.54 0.28
N PRO A 177 3.06 7.57 0.03
CA PRO A 177 2.51 8.27 -1.12
C PRO A 177 2.90 9.74 -1.06
N VAL A 178 3.43 10.23 -2.17
CA VAL A 178 3.68 11.65 -2.38
C VAL A 178 2.38 12.27 -2.88
N ASP A 179 2.11 13.52 -2.51
CA ASP A 179 1.03 14.27 -3.14
C ASP A 179 1.39 14.56 -4.61
N ILE A 180 0.84 13.75 -5.50
CA ILE A 180 1.09 13.83 -6.94
C ILE A 180 0.32 15.02 -7.55
N THR A 181 -0.68 15.58 -6.86
CA THR A 181 -1.47 16.70 -7.39
C THR A 181 -0.62 17.95 -7.61
N GLU A 182 0.52 18.03 -6.93
CA GLU A 182 1.46 19.14 -6.99
C GLU A 182 2.71 18.80 -7.82
N ALA A 183 2.77 17.59 -8.37
CA ALA A 183 3.84 17.20 -9.26
C ALA A 183 3.63 17.80 -10.66
N ILE A 184 4.69 18.33 -11.23
CA ILE A 184 4.68 18.80 -12.61
C ILE A 184 4.91 17.58 -13.51
N SER A 185 3.93 17.27 -14.34
CA SER A 185 4.11 16.29 -15.42
C SER A 185 5.03 16.89 -16.46
N PHE A 186 6.09 16.18 -16.82
CA PHE A 186 6.91 16.53 -17.95
C PHE A 186 7.08 15.30 -18.83
N VAL A 187 7.01 15.52 -20.14
CA VAL A 187 7.41 14.51 -21.10
C VAL A 187 8.94 14.64 -21.18
N PRO A 188 9.73 13.62 -20.80
CA PRO A 188 11.15 13.66 -21.05
C PRO A 188 11.31 13.95 -22.54
N VAL A 189 12.06 15.00 -22.88
CA VAL A 189 12.43 15.25 -24.27
C VAL A 189 13.27 14.06 -24.68
N THR A 190 12.64 13.06 -25.28
CA THR A 190 13.36 12.04 -26.03
C THR A 190 14.01 12.83 -27.15
N ASP A 191 15.32 13.06 -27.04
CA ASP A 191 16.10 13.70 -28.09
C ASP A 191 15.64 13.13 -29.42
N GLY A 192 15.20 14.02 -30.32
CA GLY A 192 14.35 13.72 -31.46
C GLY A 192 15.01 12.88 -32.55
N SER A 193 15.52 11.70 -32.22
CA SER A 193 15.71 10.64 -33.18
C SER A 193 14.34 10.28 -33.71
N THR A 194 14.15 10.58 -34.99
CA THR A 194 13.05 10.26 -35.89
C THR A 194 12.60 8.79 -35.77
N GLY A 195 11.90 8.46 -34.70
CA GLY A 195 11.25 7.17 -34.52
C GLY A 195 10.03 7.09 -35.44
N PRO A 196 9.79 5.95 -36.10
CA PRO A 196 8.65 5.77 -37.00
C PRO A 196 7.34 5.99 -36.24
N GLU A 197 6.44 6.79 -36.82
CA GLU A 197 5.09 7.03 -36.32
C GLU A 197 4.34 5.70 -36.15
N THR A 198 4.27 5.20 -34.93
CA THR A 198 3.52 3.98 -34.62
C THR A 198 2.06 4.33 -34.35
N SER A 199 1.21 4.03 -35.34
CA SER A 199 -0.24 4.08 -35.23
C SER A 199 -0.74 2.96 -34.30
N PHE A 200 -1.03 3.31 -33.05
CA PHE A 200 -1.71 2.43 -32.11
C PHE A 200 -3.20 2.32 -32.47
N ALA A 201 -3.56 1.25 -33.17
CA ALA A 201 -4.96 0.88 -33.38
C ALA A 201 -5.42 -0.06 -32.24
N GLY A 202 -6.27 0.46 -31.36
CA GLY A 202 -7.49 -0.17 -30.83
C GLY A 202 -7.47 -1.45 -29.98
N ASP A 203 -6.51 -2.35 -30.14
CA ASP A 203 -6.56 -3.66 -29.48
C ASP A 203 -5.61 -3.71 -28.29
N ALA A 204 -6.12 -4.14 -27.13
CA ALA A 204 -5.34 -4.27 -25.91
C ALA A 204 -4.29 -5.37 -26.09
N GLU A 205 -3.11 -5.01 -26.59
CA GLU A 205 -1.96 -5.91 -26.66
C GLU A 205 -1.63 -6.45 -25.26
N PRO A 206 -1.28 -7.74 -25.14
CA PRO A 206 -0.79 -8.31 -23.89
C PRO A 206 0.40 -7.51 -23.35
N LEU A 207 0.45 -7.32 -22.02
CA LEU A 207 1.52 -6.58 -21.35
C LEU A 207 2.92 -7.09 -21.75
N GLU A 208 3.05 -8.39 -22.01
CA GLU A 208 4.29 -9.03 -22.47
C GLU A 208 4.78 -8.51 -23.82
N THR A 209 3.88 -8.15 -24.75
CA THR A 209 4.23 -7.61 -26.07
C THR A 209 4.68 -6.15 -25.98
N LEU A 210 3.98 -5.34 -25.18
CA LEU A 210 4.34 -3.96 -24.85
C LEU A 210 5.72 -3.90 -24.16
N MET A 211 6.00 -4.83 -23.26
CA MET A 211 7.28 -4.91 -22.54
C MET A 211 8.41 -5.50 -23.39
N SER A 212 8.10 -6.39 -24.34
CA SER A 212 9.08 -6.91 -25.30
C SER A 212 9.59 -5.82 -26.24
N ARG A 213 8.72 -4.88 -26.66
CA ARG A 213 9.15 -3.68 -27.41
C ARG A 213 9.92 -2.68 -26.55
N ALA A 214 9.47 -2.45 -25.30
CA ALA A 214 10.22 -1.61 -24.37
C ALA A 214 11.61 -2.18 -24.02
N ASN A 215 11.78 -3.50 -24.09
CA ASN A 215 13.07 -4.18 -23.91
C ASN A 215 14.07 -3.90 -25.05
N GLU A 216 13.61 -3.63 -26.26
CA GLU A 216 14.51 -3.33 -27.41
C GLU A 216 15.09 -1.91 -27.33
N GLU A 217 14.38 -0.96 -26.72
CA GLU A 217 14.82 0.43 -26.56
C GLU A 217 15.36 0.76 -25.15
N PHE A 218 15.02 0.00 -24.10
CA PHE A 218 15.43 0.24 -22.71
C PHE A 218 15.87 -1.03 -21.94
N PRO A 219 16.88 -1.78 -22.43
CA PRO A 219 17.21 -3.13 -21.93
C PRO A 219 17.59 -3.21 -20.44
N THR A 220 18.19 -2.16 -19.87
CA THR A 220 18.65 -2.18 -18.46
C THR A 220 17.55 -1.82 -17.45
N HIS A 221 16.57 -1.00 -17.85
CA HIS A 221 15.54 -0.50 -16.93
C HIS A 221 14.31 -1.41 -16.84
N ALA A 222 14.08 -2.25 -17.85
CA ALA A 222 12.92 -3.13 -17.88
C ALA A 222 12.99 -4.23 -16.82
N TYR A 223 14.16 -4.83 -16.57
CA TYR A 223 14.32 -5.81 -15.49
C TYR A 223 14.08 -5.20 -14.11
N ALA A 224 14.66 -4.03 -13.83
CA ALA A 224 14.44 -3.32 -12.56
C ALA A 224 12.96 -2.98 -12.36
N THR A 225 12.28 -2.51 -13.41
CA THR A 225 10.84 -2.19 -13.38
C THR A 225 10.00 -3.43 -13.10
N LEU A 226 10.27 -4.57 -13.76
CA LEU A 226 9.58 -5.84 -13.52
C LEU A 226 9.81 -6.36 -12.09
N ARG A 227 11.03 -6.24 -11.57
CA ARG A 227 11.37 -6.63 -10.19
C ARG A 227 10.56 -5.81 -9.19
N LEU A 228 10.51 -4.48 -9.38
CA LEU A 228 9.74 -3.58 -8.52
C LEU A 228 8.24 -3.78 -8.66
N TYR A 229 7.74 -4.08 -9.86
CA TYR A 229 6.34 -4.43 -10.08
C TYR A 229 5.95 -5.69 -9.29
N ARG A 230 6.77 -6.74 -9.32
CA ARG A 230 6.53 -7.96 -8.53
C ARG A 230 6.49 -7.66 -7.02
N LYS A 231 7.41 -6.83 -6.53
CA LYS A 231 7.40 -6.36 -5.14
C LYS A 231 6.15 -5.54 -4.81
N ALA A 232 5.73 -4.64 -5.71
CA ALA A 232 4.50 -3.89 -5.57
C ALA A 232 3.27 -4.81 -5.50
N CYS A 233 3.21 -5.88 -6.30
CA CYS A 233 2.14 -6.87 -6.23
C CYS A 233 2.10 -7.59 -4.89
N GLN A 234 3.25 -7.95 -4.31
CA GLN A 234 3.32 -8.57 -2.97
C GLN A 234 2.76 -7.62 -1.89
N ILE A 235 3.20 -6.36 -1.91
CA ILE A 235 2.70 -5.33 -0.98
C ILE A 235 1.20 -5.07 -1.18
N LEU A 236 0.73 -5.09 -2.43
CA LEU A 236 -0.69 -4.96 -2.74
C LEU A 236 -1.49 -6.12 -2.18
N GLU A 237 -1.01 -7.35 -2.36
CA GLU A 237 -1.65 -8.56 -1.83
C GLU A 237 -1.80 -8.48 -0.31
N ASP A 238 -0.74 -8.12 0.42
CA ASP A 238 -0.78 -7.95 1.88
C ASP A 238 -1.82 -6.90 2.33
N ARG A 239 -1.89 -5.76 1.63
CA ARG A 239 -2.89 -4.72 1.89
C ARG A 239 -4.31 -5.21 1.58
N LEU A 240 -4.48 -5.93 0.47
CA LEU A 240 -5.77 -6.48 0.04
C LEU A 240 -6.28 -7.58 0.96
N GLN A 241 -5.41 -8.38 1.59
CA GLN A 241 -5.85 -9.44 2.50
C GLN A 241 -6.64 -8.91 3.69
N LYS A 242 -6.32 -7.72 4.22
CA LYS A 242 -7.11 -7.12 5.30
C LYS A 242 -8.51 -6.76 4.82
N GLU A 243 -8.58 -6.07 3.69
CA GLU A 243 -9.86 -5.58 3.15
C GLU A 243 -10.74 -6.68 2.58
N LEU A 244 -10.14 -7.71 1.98
CA LEU A 244 -10.85 -8.89 1.51
C LEU A 244 -11.49 -9.65 2.69
N ARG A 245 -10.84 -9.69 3.87
CA ARG A 245 -11.42 -10.27 5.08
C ARG A 245 -12.62 -9.48 5.57
N GLU A 246 -12.52 -8.15 5.61
CA GLU A 246 -13.62 -7.27 5.99
C GLU A 246 -14.80 -7.38 5.01
N PHE A 247 -14.53 -7.33 3.71
CA PHE A 247 -15.52 -7.50 2.66
C PHE A 247 -16.19 -8.88 2.72
N LYS A 248 -15.40 -9.96 2.90
CA LYS A 248 -15.92 -11.31 3.03
C LYS A 248 -16.83 -11.46 4.25
N ALA A 249 -16.46 -10.90 5.40
CA ALA A 249 -17.31 -10.95 6.59
C ALA A 249 -18.67 -10.26 6.37
N GLU A 250 -18.68 -9.15 5.63
CA GLU A 250 -19.90 -8.44 5.27
C GLU A 250 -20.78 -9.23 4.29
N VAL A 251 -20.16 -9.83 3.27
CA VAL A 251 -20.82 -10.68 2.27
C VAL A 251 -21.38 -11.95 2.92
N ASP A 252 -20.63 -12.59 3.82
CA ASP A 252 -21.05 -13.78 4.56
C ASP A 252 -22.26 -13.48 5.47
N ARG A 253 -22.28 -12.29 6.10
CA ARG A 253 -23.45 -11.84 6.89
C ARG A 253 -24.70 -11.72 6.02
N ARG A 254 -24.59 -11.08 4.85
CA ARG A 254 -25.71 -10.94 3.91
C ARG A 254 -26.18 -12.28 3.36
N LEU A 255 -25.24 -13.16 3.01
CA LEU A 255 -25.56 -14.52 2.60
C LEU A 255 -26.35 -15.26 3.68
N LYS A 256 -25.95 -15.15 4.95
CA LYS A 256 -26.67 -15.78 6.07
C LYS A 256 -28.10 -15.25 6.19
N GLU A 257 -28.29 -13.93 6.13
CA GLU A 257 -29.62 -13.29 6.19
C GLU A 257 -30.52 -13.75 5.03
N ASP A 258 -29.97 -13.85 3.81
CA ASP A 258 -30.71 -14.32 2.65
C ASP A 258 -31.02 -15.82 2.70
N LEU A 259 -30.12 -16.65 3.24
CA LEU A 259 -30.38 -18.07 3.47
C LEU A 259 -31.52 -18.26 4.47
N GLU A 260 -31.50 -17.53 5.60
CA GLU A 260 -32.59 -17.56 6.59
C GLU A 260 -33.93 -17.12 5.97
N ARG A 261 -33.91 -16.11 5.09
CA ARG A 261 -35.10 -15.66 4.35
C ARG A 261 -35.64 -16.76 3.43
N ILE A 262 -34.78 -17.46 2.69
CA ILE A 262 -35.18 -18.59 1.82
C ILE A 262 -35.76 -19.73 2.65
N GLU A 263 -35.10 -20.11 3.74
CA GLU A 263 -35.58 -21.18 4.62
C GLU A 263 -36.96 -20.86 5.19
N THR A 264 -37.16 -19.61 5.65
CA THR A 264 -38.45 -19.13 6.14
C THR A 264 -39.53 -19.17 5.07
N TYR A 265 -39.21 -18.76 3.83
CA TYR A 265 -40.14 -18.78 2.71
C TYR A 265 -40.61 -20.21 2.36
N TYR A 266 -39.68 -21.15 2.19
CA TYR A 266 -40.03 -22.54 1.87
C TYR A 266 -40.72 -23.26 3.04
N ALA A 267 -40.40 -22.91 4.29
CA ALA A 267 -41.13 -23.39 5.46
C ALA A 267 -42.59 -22.92 5.43
N GLY A 268 -42.85 -21.67 5.03
CA GLY A 268 -44.20 -21.14 4.81
C GLY A 268 -44.97 -21.93 3.74
N LEU A 269 -44.37 -22.13 2.57
CA LEU A 269 -44.98 -22.91 1.48
C LEU A 269 -45.30 -24.35 1.91
N ALA A 270 -44.39 -25.01 2.63
CA ALA A 270 -44.62 -26.35 3.14
C ALA A 270 -45.78 -26.42 4.16
N GLN A 271 -45.98 -25.35 4.95
CA GLN A 271 -47.12 -25.24 5.87
C GLN A 271 -48.45 -25.03 5.11
N GLU A 272 -48.45 -24.21 4.06
CA GLU A 272 -49.61 -24.00 3.19
C GLU A 272 -50.02 -25.30 2.48
N ALA A 273 -49.05 -26.07 1.97
CA ALA A 273 -49.28 -27.39 1.36
C ALA A 273 -49.88 -28.42 2.34
N LEU A 274 -49.63 -28.27 3.66
CA LEU A 274 -50.20 -29.14 4.70
C LEU A 274 -51.67 -28.81 5.04
N ASP A 275 -52.16 -27.62 4.70
CA ASP A 275 -53.49 -27.17 5.14
C ASP A 275 -54.67 -28.01 4.59
N PRO A 276 -54.68 -28.48 3.32
CA PRO A 276 -55.70 -29.40 2.82
C PRO A 276 -55.78 -30.69 3.64
N LEU A 277 -54.63 -31.28 3.99
CA LEU A 277 -54.56 -32.47 4.84
C LEU A 277 -55.09 -32.20 6.25
N ARG A 278 -54.70 -31.08 6.87
CA ARG A 278 -55.22 -30.68 8.19
C ARG A 278 -56.73 -30.53 8.17
N ARG A 279 -57.31 -29.91 7.13
CA ARG A 279 -58.76 -29.81 6.96
C ARG A 279 -59.40 -31.18 6.80
N MET A 280 -58.80 -32.08 6.03
CA MET A 280 -59.29 -33.45 5.83
C MET A 280 -59.28 -34.25 7.12
N PHE A 281 -58.21 -34.20 7.91
CA PHE A 281 -58.12 -34.90 9.20
C PHE A 281 -59.16 -34.39 10.21
N ARG A 282 -59.43 -33.08 10.25
CA ARG A 282 -60.52 -32.52 11.07
C ARG A 282 -61.88 -33.08 10.65
N GLN A 283 -62.14 -33.20 9.34
CA GLN A 283 -63.38 -33.80 8.82
C GLN A 283 -63.49 -35.30 9.16
N MET A 284 -62.37 -36.03 9.09
CA MET A 284 -62.31 -37.44 9.49
C MET A 284 -62.59 -37.63 10.98
N ALA A 285 -61.98 -36.82 11.84
CA ALA A 285 -62.20 -36.86 13.29
C ALA A 285 -63.69 -36.60 13.62
N ALA A 286 -64.29 -35.57 13.02
CA ALA A 286 -65.72 -35.29 13.18
C ALA A 286 -66.61 -36.45 12.69
N SER A 287 -66.25 -37.07 11.57
CA SER A 287 -67.00 -38.22 11.02
C SER A 287 -66.84 -39.47 11.89
N SER A 288 -65.66 -39.70 12.48
CA SER A 288 -65.41 -40.80 13.41
C SER A 288 -66.26 -40.69 14.66
N VAL A 289 -66.37 -39.50 15.24
CA VAL A 289 -67.25 -39.25 16.40
C VAL A 289 -68.71 -39.52 16.04
N ARG A 290 -69.17 -39.16 14.83
CA ARG A 290 -70.54 -39.46 14.38
C ARG A 290 -70.83 -40.96 14.24
N VAL A 291 -69.85 -41.76 13.77
CA VAL A 291 -69.97 -43.22 13.75
C VAL A 291 -70.18 -43.75 15.18
N GLN A 292 -69.39 -43.28 16.14
CA GLN A 292 -69.48 -43.72 17.54
C GLN A 292 -70.79 -43.33 18.23
N LEU A 293 -71.38 -42.19 17.86
CA LEU A 293 -72.63 -41.70 18.43
C LEU A 293 -73.89 -42.22 17.71
N ALA A 294 -73.74 -43.02 16.64
CA ALA A 294 -74.87 -43.51 15.86
C ALA A 294 -75.74 -44.47 16.69
N ARG A 295 -77.05 -44.19 16.78
CA ARG A 295 -78.01 -44.99 17.56
C ARG A 295 -78.73 -46.06 16.75
N SER A 296 -78.66 -46.00 15.41
CA SER A 296 -79.28 -46.98 14.51
C SER A 296 -78.27 -47.55 13.53
N PHE A 297 -78.47 -48.82 13.18
CA PHE A 297 -77.61 -49.57 12.27
C PHE A 297 -77.49 -48.92 10.87
N GLU A 298 -78.58 -48.36 10.34
CA GLU A 298 -78.58 -47.63 9.07
C GLU A 298 -77.74 -46.34 9.12
N SER A 299 -77.77 -45.62 10.26
CA SER A 299 -76.98 -44.40 10.44
C SER A 299 -75.49 -44.74 10.55
N GLU A 300 -75.16 -45.81 11.28
CA GLU A 300 -73.79 -46.31 11.43
C GLU A 300 -73.19 -46.73 10.08
N THR A 301 -73.92 -47.51 9.29
CA THR A 301 -73.48 -47.93 7.94
C THR A 301 -73.31 -46.75 6.98
N ARG A 302 -74.13 -45.70 7.08
CA ARG A 302 -73.95 -44.48 6.28
C ARG A 302 -72.69 -43.71 6.69
N HIS A 303 -72.47 -43.52 7.99
CA HIS A 303 -71.32 -42.78 8.50
C HIS A 303 -69.99 -43.53 8.28
N THR A 304 -69.99 -44.86 8.37
CA THR A 304 -68.81 -45.69 8.08
C THR A 304 -68.41 -45.64 6.60
N LYS A 305 -69.38 -45.70 5.67
CA LYS A 305 -69.11 -45.50 4.23
C LYS A 305 -68.52 -44.12 3.95
N GLN A 306 -69.06 -43.06 4.56
CA GLN A 306 -68.52 -41.71 4.41
C GLN A 306 -67.10 -41.59 4.97
N LEU A 307 -66.84 -42.19 6.14
CA LEU A 307 -65.50 -42.23 6.74
C LEU A 307 -64.49 -42.96 5.85
N HIS A 308 -64.89 -44.06 5.21
CA HIS A 308 -64.05 -44.80 4.27
C HIS A 308 -63.65 -43.94 3.06
N LEU A 309 -64.61 -43.19 2.47
CA LEU A 309 -64.32 -42.27 1.37
C LEU A 309 -63.36 -41.15 1.79
N LEU A 310 -63.55 -40.58 3.00
CA LEU A 310 -62.63 -39.56 3.52
C LEU A 310 -61.22 -40.11 3.74
N ARG A 311 -61.08 -41.37 4.19
CA ARG A 311 -59.77 -42.03 4.32
C ARG A 311 -59.05 -42.18 2.98
N GLN A 312 -59.75 -42.64 1.95
CA GLN A 312 -59.16 -42.77 0.61
C GLN A 312 -58.71 -41.41 0.05
N ARG A 313 -59.53 -40.36 0.24
CA ARG A 313 -59.15 -38.99 -0.15
C ARG A 313 -57.96 -38.46 0.64
N ALA A 314 -57.89 -38.75 1.94
CA ALA A 314 -56.75 -38.35 2.77
C ALA A 314 -55.46 -39.04 2.32
N GLN A 315 -55.52 -40.32 1.93
CA GLN A 315 -54.37 -41.04 1.38
C GLN A 315 -53.88 -40.44 0.06
N ALA A 316 -54.80 -40.07 -0.84
CA ALA A 316 -54.44 -39.38 -2.08
C ALA A 316 -53.77 -38.03 -1.80
N LEU A 317 -54.37 -37.20 -0.95
CA LEU A 317 -53.77 -35.92 -0.54
C LEU A 317 -52.41 -36.08 0.17
N GLU A 318 -52.20 -37.19 0.89
CA GLU A 318 -50.92 -37.46 1.55
C GLU A 318 -49.83 -37.81 0.53
N ALA A 319 -50.18 -38.55 -0.52
CA ALA A 319 -49.25 -38.82 -1.62
C ALA A 319 -48.90 -37.53 -2.37
N ASP A 320 -49.90 -36.72 -2.72
CA ASP A 320 -49.71 -35.43 -3.39
C ASP A 320 -48.83 -34.49 -2.55
N TYR A 321 -49.09 -34.39 -1.24
CA TYR A 321 -48.27 -33.60 -0.31
C TYR A 321 -46.82 -34.08 -0.24
N LYS A 322 -46.59 -35.41 -0.22
CA LYS A 322 -45.22 -35.95 -0.18
C LYS A 322 -44.44 -35.57 -1.42
N GLU A 323 -45.07 -35.68 -2.59
CA GLU A 323 -44.46 -35.27 -3.86
C GLU A 323 -44.17 -33.76 -3.88
N GLU A 324 -45.13 -32.92 -3.51
CA GLU A 324 -44.94 -31.47 -3.43
C GLU A 324 -43.84 -31.09 -2.44
N ALA A 325 -43.77 -31.75 -1.27
CA ALA A 325 -42.72 -31.51 -0.28
C ALA A 325 -41.33 -31.89 -0.78
N GLU A 326 -41.19 -32.95 -1.57
CA GLU A 326 -39.92 -33.33 -2.21
C GLU A 326 -39.49 -32.34 -3.30
N GLN A 327 -40.44 -31.86 -4.09
CA GLN A 327 -40.21 -30.81 -5.09
C GLN A 327 -39.73 -29.51 -4.43
N LEU A 328 -40.42 -29.05 -3.38
CA LEU A 328 -40.04 -27.85 -2.62
C LEU A 328 -38.66 -27.99 -1.98
N ARG A 329 -38.31 -29.16 -1.44
CA ARG A 329 -36.96 -29.42 -0.89
C ARG A 329 -35.88 -29.34 -1.96
N THR A 330 -36.13 -29.95 -3.12
CA THR A 330 -35.18 -29.95 -4.24
C THR A 330 -34.95 -28.53 -4.75
N GLU A 331 -36.03 -27.75 -4.88
CA GLU A 331 -35.92 -26.35 -5.29
C GLU A 331 -35.18 -25.49 -4.26
N MET A 332 -35.48 -25.66 -2.97
CA MET A 332 -34.79 -24.96 -1.89
C MET A 332 -33.28 -25.22 -1.92
N VAL A 333 -32.85 -26.48 -2.08
CA VAL A 333 -31.43 -26.83 -2.19
C VAL A 333 -30.79 -26.17 -3.41
N ARG A 334 -31.48 -26.19 -4.55
CA ARG A 334 -31.02 -25.51 -5.77
C ARG A 334 -30.84 -24.01 -5.54
N ARG A 335 -31.82 -23.32 -4.94
CA ARG A 335 -31.76 -21.88 -4.67
C ARG A 335 -30.68 -21.51 -3.67
N ARG A 336 -30.47 -22.33 -2.63
CA ARG A 336 -29.36 -22.19 -1.70
C ARG A 336 -28.00 -22.26 -2.40
N ASN A 337 -27.84 -23.19 -3.34
CA ASN A 337 -26.60 -23.31 -4.11
C ASN A 337 -26.40 -22.13 -5.06
N GLU A 338 -27.46 -21.66 -5.73
CA GLU A 338 -27.43 -20.46 -6.58
C GLU A 338 -27.03 -19.21 -5.77
N LEU A 339 -27.58 -19.03 -4.56
CA LEU A 339 -27.17 -17.94 -3.67
C LEU A 339 -25.71 -18.09 -3.23
N THR A 340 -25.31 -19.27 -2.78
CA THR A 340 -23.93 -19.51 -2.30
C THR A 340 -22.91 -19.21 -3.41
N ALA A 341 -23.21 -19.59 -4.65
CA ALA A 341 -22.37 -19.28 -5.81
C ALA A 341 -22.36 -17.76 -6.12
N LYS A 342 -23.51 -17.08 -6.03
CA LYS A 342 -23.61 -15.63 -6.25
C LYS A 342 -22.79 -14.82 -5.23
N TYR A 343 -22.78 -15.26 -3.97
CA TYR A 343 -22.06 -14.60 -2.89
C TYR A 343 -20.57 -15.01 -2.80
N GLN A 344 -20.05 -15.79 -3.77
CA GLN A 344 -18.65 -16.14 -3.80
C GLN A 344 -17.78 -14.89 -4.03
N THR A 345 -16.97 -14.55 -3.04
CA THR A 345 -16.08 -13.39 -3.12
C THR A 345 -14.86 -13.67 -3.99
N ARG A 346 -14.53 -12.76 -4.90
CA ARG A 346 -13.26 -12.74 -5.65
C ARG A 346 -12.69 -11.32 -5.74
N ALA A 347 -11.38 -11.21 -5.87
CA ALA A 347 -10.70 -9.95 -6.11
C ALA A 347 -10.05 -9.98 -7.50
N GLU A 348 -10.39 -9.00 -8.34
CA GLU A 348 -9.75 -8.78 -9.62
C GLU A 348 -8.84 -7.56 -9.53
N VAL A 349 -7.57 -7.74 -9.86
CA VAL A 349 -6.55 -6.69 -9.80
C VAL A 349 -5.99 -6.49 -11.20
N ARG A 350 -5.99 -5.24 -11.67
CA ARG A 350 -5.43 -4.87 -12.97
C ARG A 350 -4.48 -3.69 -12.81
N LEU A 351 -3.26 -3.83 -13.30
CA LEU A 351 -2.35 -2.69 -13.49
C LEU A 351 -2.96 -1.76 -14.56
N ILE A 352 -3.20 -0.51 -14.20
CA ILE A 352 -3.78 0.50 -15.10
C ILE A 352 -2.78 1.59 -15.49
N SER A 353 -1.76 1.83 -14.67
CA SER A 353 -0.74 2.84 -14.94
C SER A 353 0.59 2.53 -14.25
N CYS A 354 1.67 3.01 -14.85
CA CYS A 354 3.00 3.03 -14.28
C CYS A 354 3.63 4.39 -14.60
N ALA A 355 4.15 5.08 -13.59
CA ALA A 355 4.76 6.39 -13.76
C ALA A 355 6.12 6.47 -13.08
N ALA A 356 7.06 7.17 -13.68
CA ALA A 356 8.35 7.50 -13.10
C ALA A 356 8.20 8.80 -12.29
N VAL A 357 8.32 8.73 -10.96
CA VAL A 357 8.25 9.88 -10.08
C VAL A 357 9.67 10.32 -9.71
N ARG A 358 10.05 11.52 -10.13
CA ARG A 358 11.33 12.15 -9.80
C ARG A 358 11.19 12.90 -8.48
N VAL A 359 11.75 12.29 -7.44
CA VAL A 359 11.78 12.82 -6.09
C VAL A 359 13.10 13.55 -5.86
N PRO A 360 13.09 14.83 -5.45
CA PRO A 360 14.32 15.52 -5.11
C PRO A 360 14.97 14.92 -3.86
N ARG A 361 16.25 14.61 -3.97
CA ARG A 361 17.10 14.14 -2.88
C ARG A 361 18.31 15.07 -2.76
N LEU A 362 18.56 15.53 -1.54
CA LEU A 362 19.75 16.29 -1.19
C LEU A 362 20.82 15.31 -0.71
N THR A 363 21.98 15.36 -1.33
CA THR A 363 23.15 14.56 -0.95
C THR A 363 24.17 15.48 -0.29
N PHE A 364 24.55 15.14 0.93
CA PHE A 364 25.58 15.83 1.71
C PHE A 364 26.79 14.91 1.85
N THR A 365 27.95 15.33 1.36
CA THR A 365 29.20 14.63 1.62
C THR A 365 29.86 15.27 2.84
N LEU A 366 29.92 14.55 3.95
CA LEU A 366 30.47 15.02 5.21
C LEU A 366 31.90 14.52 5.39
N ARG A 367 32.78 15.39 5.88
CA ARG A 367 34.12 15.04 6.35
C ARG A 367 34.26 15.42 7.81
N PHE A 368 34.80 14.51 8.60
CA PHE A 368 34.99 14.69 10.03
C PHE A 368 36.43 15.11 10.32
N GLY A 369 36.64 15.84 11.42
CA GLY A 369 37.97 16.15 11.92
C GLY A 369 38.69 14.90 12.43
N ASP A 370 40.02 14.95 12.34
CA ASP A 370 41.05 13.92 12.62
C ASP A 370 40.75 12.84 13.70
N PRO A 371 41.33 11.61 13.57
CA PRO A 371 42.25 11.18 12.53
C PRO A 371 41.64 10.16 11.56
N ALA A 372 41.64 10.52 10.27
CA ALA A 372 41.35 9.63 9.14
C ALA A 372 39.90 9.10 8.99
N PHE A 373 38.88 9.90 9.28
CA PHE A 373 37.51 9.52 8.94
C PHE A 373 37.25 9.64 7.43
N ARG A 374 36.78 8.53 6.84
CA ARG A 374 36.26 8.46 5.47
C ARG A 374 35.11 9.47 5.26
N PRO A 375 34.94 10.02 4.04
CA PRO A 375 33.79 10.84 3.74
C PRO A 375 32.50 10.01 3.88
N VAL A 376 31.50 10.56 4.56
CA VAL A 376 30.19 9.93 4.72
C VAL A 376 29.17 10.69 3.89
N THR A 377 28.47 9.96 3.03
CA THR A 377 27.43 10.52 2.16
C THR A 377 26.08 10.36 2.83
N LEU A 378 25.43 11.49 3.16
CA LEU A 378 24.07 11.50 3.66
C LEU A 378 23.09 11.86 2.55
N VAL A 379 22.14 10.97 2.25
CA VAL A 379 21.05 11.24 1.30
C VAL A 379 19.78 11.59 2.06
N TYR A 380 19.17 12.71 1.71
CA TYR A 380 17.99 13.26 2.35
C TYR A 380 16.84 13.41 1.36
N ASP A 381 15.71 12.79 1.66
CA ASP A 381 14.47 12.92 0.91
C ASP A 381 13.70 14.15 1.38
N VAL A 382 13.64 15.16 0.50
CA VAL A 382 13.05 16.46 0.80
C VAL A 382 11.54 16.36 0.99
N LEU A 383 10.86 15.48 0.21
CA LEU A 383 9.40 15.34 0.27
C LEU A 383 8.96 14.63 1.54
N ARG A 384 9.70 13.60 1.95
CA ARG A 384 9.35 12.75 3.09
C ARG A 384 10.00 13.18 4.39
N ALA A 385 10.77 14.27 4.36
CA ALA A 385 11.42 14.82 5.54
C ALA A 385 12.30 13.79 6.28
N ARG A 386 12.96 12.89 5.54
CA ARG A 386 13.70 11.75 6.11
C ARG A 386 15.04 11.52 5.44
N LEU A 387 15.96 10.96 6.21
CA LEU A 387 17.24 10.48 5.74
C LEU A 387 17.07 9.09 5.10
N VAL A 388 17.61 8.89 3.90
CA VAL A 388 17.48 7.65 3.09
C VAL A 388 18.81 6.91 3.05
N ASP A 389 18.78 5.59 3.19
CA ASP A 389 19.93 4.67 3.08
C ASP A 389 21.01 4.83 4.16
N HIS A 390 20.64 5.34 5.34
CA HIS A 390 21.54 5.34 6.51
C HIS A 390 21.32 4.05 7.29
N ILE A 391 22.12 3.04 6.99
CA ILE A 391 22.11 1.77 7.72
C ILE A 391 23.31 1.70 8.66
N CYS A 392 23.13 1.05 9.80
CA CYS A 392 24.21 0.73 10.71
C CYS A 392 25.12 -0.29 10.03
N GLU A 393 26.41 -0.02 9.96
CA GLU A 393 27.36 -0.95 9.32
C GLU A 393 27.64 -2.21 10.14
N ALA A 394 27.19 -2.24 11.40
CA ALA A 394 27.30 -3.43 12.25
C ALA A 394 26.06 -4.33 12.20
N CYS A 395 24.84 -3.76 12.21
CA CYS A 395 23.59 -4.55 12.27
C CYS A 395 22.66 -4.40 11.06
N GLU A 396 23.06 -3.61 10.06
CA GLU A 396 22.32 -3.31 8.82
C GLU A 396 20.93 -2.68 9.03
N GLN A 397 20.61 -2.26 10.26
CA GLN A 397 19.34 -1.59 10.58
C GLN A 397 19.40 -0.09 10.26
N PRO A 398 18.26 0.54 9.90
CA PRO A 398 18.18 1.98 9.67
C PRO A 398 18.59 2.79 10.92
N LEU A 399 19.42 3.83 10.72
CA LEU A 399 19.95 4.68 11.76
C LEU A 399 18.96 5.81 12.12
N SER A 400 18.46 5.80 13.35
CA SER A 400 17.77 6.95 13.95
C SER A 400 18.75 7.96 14.55
N ALA A 401 19.86 7.46 15.10
CA ALA A 401 21.03 8.21 15.54
C ALA A 401 22.28 7.43 15.14
N ALA A 402 23.30 8.15 14.67
CA ALA A 402 24.53 7.55 14.18
C ALA A 402 25.72 8.04 14.99
N ARG A 403 26.65 7.13 15.28
CA ARG A 403 27.92 7.43 15.95
C ARG A 403 29.05 6.79 15.16
N PHE A 404 30.23 7.42 15.20
CA PHE A 404 31.43 6.81 14.65
C PHE A 404 32.09 5.92 15.70
N CYS A 405 32.42 4.71 15.28
CA CYS A 405 33.39 3.90 15.98
C CYS A 405 34.81 4.45 15.78
N GLU A 406 35.75 4.06 16.65
CA GLU A 406 37.20 4.29 16.49
C GLU A 406 37.72 3.81 15.12
N CYS A 407 37.15 2.75 14.56
CA CYS A 407 37.49 2.25 13.24
C CYS A 407 36.86 3.03 12.07
N GLY A 408 36.09 4.09 12.34
CA GLY A 408 35.49 4.95 11.33
C GLY A 408 34.14 4.48 10.78
N ASP A 409 33.62 3.37 11.29
CA ASP A 409 32.31 2.84 10.90
C ASP A 409 31.16 3.62 11.53
N LEU A 410 30.06 3.73 10.78
CA LEU A 410 28.84 4.41 11.18
C LEU A 410 27.87 3.42 11.81
N VAL A 411 27.65 3.54 13.11
CA VAL A 411 26.86 2.57 13.88
C VAL A 411 25.69 3.19 14.64
N CYS A 412 24.65 2.40 14.90
CA CYS A 412 23.48 2.82 15.67
C CYS A 412 23.83 2.94 17.16
N SER A 413 22.95 3.58 17.93
CA SER A 413 23.10 3.69 19.39
C SER A 413 23.26 2.34 20.10
N ASP A 414 22.67 1.28 19.55
CA ASP A 414 22.61 -0.04 20.20
C ASP A 414 23.86 -0.87 19.88
N CYS A 415 24.44 -0.68 18.67
CA CYS A 415 25.70 -1.28 18.27
C CYS A 415 26.91 -0.49 18.77
N PHE A 416 26.69 0.70 19.29
CA PHE A 416 27.72 1.57 19.85
C PHE A 416 27.81 1.39 21.36
N GLN A 417 29.00 1.13 21.88
CA GLN A 417 29.30 1.28 23.30
C GLN A 417 30.68 1.89 23.52
N SER A 418 30.81 2.73 24.54
CA SER A 418 32.14 3.18 24.97
C SER A 418 32.80 2.08 25.79
N CYS A 419 34.09 1.85 25.55
CA CYS A 419 34.91 0.90 26.28
C CYS A 419 34.84 1.21 27.78
N ALA A 420 34.52 0.20 28.59
CA ALA A 420 34.36 0.38 30.03
C ALA A 420 35.63 0.90 30.74
N ASP A 421 36.81 0.70 30.15
CA ASP A 421 38.09 1.06 30.76
C ASP A 421 38.65 2.38 30.21
N CYS A 422 38.85 2.49 28.90
CA CYS A 422 39.45 3.69 28.29
C CYS A 422 38.44 4.72 27.76
N GLY A 423 37.15 4.39 27.73
CA GLY A 423 36.11 5.27 27.18
C GLY A 423 36.17 5.49 25.68
N ARG A 424 37.00 4.73 24.93
CA ARG A 424 37.02 4.75 23.46
C ARG A 424 35.70 4.23 22.91
N ASP A 425 35.29 4.77 21.77
CA ASP A 425 34.00 4.45 21.17
C ASP A 425 34.11 3.25 20.26
N LEU A 426 33.41 2.16 20.60
CA LEU A 426 33.53 0.87 19.94
C LEU A 426 32.21 0.42 19.33
N CYS A 427 32.30 -0.18 18.15
CA CYS A 427 31.26 -1.02 17.58
C CYS A 427 31.52 -2.49 17.94
N GLN A 428 30.53 -3.35 17.72
CA GLN A 428 30.67 -4.79 17.96
C GLN A 428 31.84 -5.42 17.19
N SER A 429 32.15 -4.93 15.99
CA SER A 429 33.26 -5.45 15.16
C SER A 429 34.64 -5.03 15.67
N CYS A 430 34.73 -3.87 16.34
CA CYS A 430 35.99 -3.29 16.82
C CYS A 430 36.23 -3.60 18.31
N ALA A 431 35.23 -4.13 19.01
CA ALA A 431 35.40 -4.72 20.32
C ALA A 431 36.11 -6.08 20.20
N SER A 432 37.18 -6.29 20.96
CA SER A 432 37.87 -7.59 21.01
C SER A 432 37.08 -8.60 21.84
N SER A 433 36.35 -8.11 22.85
CA SER A 433 35.52 -8.92 23.72
C SER A 433 34.40 -8.09 24.37
N SER A 434 33.53 -8.78 25.09
CA SER A 434 32.64 -8.18 26.08
C SER A 434 33.04 -8.64 27.48
N CYS A 435 32.93 -7.74 28.45
CA CYS A 435 33.18 -8.06 29.84
C CYS A 435 32.20 -9.14 30.31
N HIS A 436 32.72 -10.25 30.82
CA HIS A 436 31.90 -11.36 31.29
C HIS A 436 30.93 -11.00 32.43
N VAL A 437 31.26 -9.96 33.21
CA VAL A 437 30.47 -9.57 34.39
C VAL A 437 29.34 -8.61 34.03
N CYS A 438 29.63 -7.55 33.28
CA CYS A 438 28.65 -6.50 32.97
C CYS A 438 28.17 -6.48 31.51
N GLY A 439 28.78 -7.26 30.62
CA GLY A 439 28.45 -7.30 29.20
C GLY A 439 28.97 -6.11 28.37
N HIS A 440 29.66 -5.13 28.98
CA HIS A 440 30.19 -3.98 28.24
C HIS A 440 31.35 -4.35 27.30
N LEU A 441 31.42 -3.69 26.14
CA LEU A 441 32.48 -3.89 25.15
C LEU A 441 33.85 -3.42 25.66
N LEU A 442 34.91 -4.16 25.30
CA LEU A 442 36.30 -3.86 25.57
C LEU A 442 37.10 -3.75 24.26
N CYS A 443 37.98 -2.74 24.15
CA CYS A 443 38.90 -2.66 23.02
C CYS A 443 40.08 -3.62 23.21
N SER A 444 40.80 -3.92 22.13
CA SER A 444 41.98 -4.80 22.16
C SER A 444 43.04 -4.40 23.19
N ASP A 445 43.16 -3.09 23.48
CA ASP A 445 44.15 -2.57 24.43
C ASP A 445 43.69 -2.71 25.89
N CYS A 446 42.37 -2.74 26.13
CA CYS A 446 41.76 -2.79 27.46
C CYS A 446 41.24 -4.18 27.83
N GLY A 447 41.07 -5.05 26.84
CA GLY A 447 40.75 -6.46 27.01
C GLY A 447 41.85 -7.20 27.76
N LYS A 448 41.92 -7.01 29.07
CA LYS A 448 42.82 -7.77 29.94
C LYS A 448 42.16 -9.12 30.16
N THR A 449 42.90 -10.17 29.84
CA THR A 449 42.51 -11.53 30.23
C THR A 449 42.39 -11.59 31.74
N CYS A 450 41.24 -12.06 32.21
CA CYS A 450 40.87 -12.08 33.62
C CYS A 450 41.92 -12.79 34.48
N SER A 451 42.44 -12.09 35.49
CA SER A 451 43.44 -12.57 36.45
C SER A 451 42.83 -13.21 37.70
N TRP A 452 41.68 -13.89 37.63
CA TRP A 452 41.08 -14.53 38.81
C TRP A 452 41.88 -15.74 39.34
N ALA A 453 42.90 -16.21 38.62
CA ALA A 453 43.87 -17.17 39.17
C ALA A 453 44.90 -16.54 40.15
N ALA A 454 44.94 -15.22 40.30
CA ALA A 454 45.98 -14.53 41.07
C ALA A 454 45.75 -14.45 42.60
N MET A 455 44.75 -15.12 43.17
CA MET A 455 44.57 -15.16 44.63
C MET A 455 45.12 -16.42 45.32
N ARG A 456 45.71 -17.39 44.60
CA ARG A 456 46.40 -18.53 45.24
C ARG A 456 47.57 -19.10 44.43
N SER A 457 48.59 -18.30 44.14
CA SER A 457 50.01 -18.70 44.22
C SER A 457 50.91 -17.66 43.55
N SER A 458 51.89 -17.19 44.30
CA SER A 458 53.03 -16.40 43.85
C SER A 458 53.85 -17.14 42.80
N SER A 459 53.52 -16.98 41.51
CA SER A 459 54.48 -16.93 40.39
C SER A 459 53.73 -16.99 39.04
N SER A 460 53.56 -15.79 38.47
CA SER A 460 53.47 -15.43 37.05
C SER A 460 53.17 -16.54 36.02
N VAL A 461 51.89 -16.66 35.67
CA VAL A 461 51.25 -16.52 34.33
C VAL A 461 49.97 -17.35 34.37
N ALA A 462 48.80 -16.74 34.14
CA ALA A 462 47.70 -17.28 33.32
C ALA A 462 46.32 -16.70 33.67
N VAL A 463 45.63 -16.24 32.63
CA VAL A 463 44.34 -16.74 32.10
C VAL A 463 43.45 -17.55 33.06
N CYS A 464 42.17 -17.16 33.18
CA CYS A 464 41.11 -17.97 33.79
C CYS A 464 41.02 -19.37 33.14
N THR A 465 41.41 -20.42 33.88
CA THR A 465 41.45 -21.82 33.41
C THR A 465 40.09 -22.50 33.26
N SER A 466 38.98 -21.84 33.62
CA SER A 466 37.63 -22.43 33.51
C SER A 466 36.79 -21.84 32.39
N CYS A 467 37.03 -20.60 31.95
CA CYS A 467 36.24 -20.00 30.88
C CYS A 467 37.03 -19.17 29.86
N HIS A 468 38.26 -18.70 30.13
CA HIS A 468 39.03 -17.84 29.20
C HIS A 468 38.37 -16.48 28.82
N HIS A 469 37.41 -15.96 29.59
CA HIS A 469 36.73 -14.69 29.25
C HIS A 469 37.42 -13.45 29.85
N GLU A 470 37.23 -12.29 29.21
CA GLU A 470 37.80 -10.98 29.60
C GLU A 470 36.88 -10.23 30.59
N ILE A 471 37.45 -9.44 31.52
CA ILE A 471 36.71 -8.66 32.53
C ILE A 471 37.23 -7.22 32.53
N CYS A 472 36.33 -6.22 32.57
CA CYS A 472 36.72 -4.82 32.65
C CYS A 472 37.33 -4.45 34.01
N SER A 473 38.17 -3.42 34.05
CA SER A 473 38.86 -2.97 35.26
C SER A 473 37.92 -2.62 36.42
N LEU A 474 36.75 -2.04 36.13
CA LEU A 474 35.72 -1.73 37.11
C LEU A 474 35.16 -2.98 37.78
N CYS A 475 34.78 -3.99 36.99
CA CYS A 475 34.26 -5.25 37.53
C CYS A 475 35.36 -6.06 38.22
N LEU A 476 36.60 -5.98 37.73
CA LEU A 476 37.74 -6.61 38.37
C LEU A 476 37.98 -6.05 39.79
N ARG A 477 37.91 -4.72 39.97
CA ARG A 477 38.01 -4.10 41.31
C ARG A 477 36.89 -4.55 42.24
N LEU A 478 35.64 -4.58 41.76
CA LEU A 478 34.48 -5.02 42.52
C LEU A 478 34.56 -6.50 42.94
N VAL A 479 35.02 -7.38 42.05
CA VAL A 479 35.09 -8.83 42.30
C VAL A 479 36.30 -9.20 43.16
N CYS A 480 37.45 -8.55 42.94
CA CYS A 480 38.68 -8.88 43.68
C CYS A 480 38.77 -8.19 45.05
N GLY A 481 37.85 -7.28 45.40
CA GLY A 481 37.88 -6.54 46.65
C GLY A 481 39.18 -5.74 46.84
N ILE A 482 39.82 -5.38 45.73
CA ILE A 482 41.03 -4.55 45.74
C ILE A 482 40.55 -3.11 45.88
N ASP A 483 40.24 -2.73 47.11
CA ASP A 483 40.14 -1.32 47.51
C ASP A 483 41.56 -0.76 47.54
N GLU A 484 42.08 -0.35 46.38
CA GLU A 484 43.28 0.49 46.30
C GLU A 484 42.92 1.92 46.77
N TRP A 485 43.48 2.27 47.92
CA TRP A 485 43.67 3.64 48.41
C TRP A 485 44.53 4.47 47.46
#